data_AF-A0A8T5S6P5-F1
#
_entry.id   AF-A0A8T5S6P5-F1
#
_cell.length_a   1.000
_cell.length_b   1.000
_cell.length_c   1.000
_cell.angle_alpha   90.00
_cell.angle_beta   90.00
_cell.angle_gamma   90.00
#
_symmetry.space_group_name_H-M   'P 1'
#
loop_
_entity.id
_entity.type
_entity.pdbx_description
1 polymer ?
#
loop_
_entity_poly.entity_id
_entity_poly.type
_entity_poly.pdbx_seq_one_letter_code
_entity_poly.pdbx_strand_id
1 'polypeptide(L)' 'MEFGDYMILLQTVEKFSICYLFKGQTYIAKQKLTQFTEKIKKNTSIWKTLNFYYNTSRVVKLEDLPALESLISEIFIQ' A
#
# COMPACT_ATOMS: atom_id res chain seq x y z
N MET A 1 16.47 21.23 -2.39
CA MET A 1 15.81 19.96 -2.75
C MET A 1 16.93 19.08 -3.27
N GLU A 2 17.46 18.20 -2.42
CA GLU A 2 18.58 17.33 -2.83
C GLU A 2 18.03 16.11 -3.58
N PHE A 3 18.48 15.93 -4.82
CA PHE A 3 18.18 14.73 -5.60
C PHE A 3 18.92 13.54 -4.98
N GLY A 4 18.20 12.45 -4.65
CA GLY A 4 18.78 11.22 -4.06
C GLY A 4 18.25 10.86 -2.67
N ASP A 5 17.42 11.71 -2.06
CA ASP A 5 16.88 11.48 -0.71
C ASP A 5 15.75 10.45 -0.63
N TYR A 6 15.07 10.20 -1.74
CA TYR A 6 13.93 9.30 -1.79
C TYR A 6 14.30 7.98 -2.45
N MET A 7 13.89 6.89 -1.82
CA MET A 7 14.03 5.54 -2.31
C MET A 7 12.66 4.95 -2.62
N ILE A 8 12.63 3.99 -3.55
CA ILE A 8 11.43 3.25 -3.92
C ILE A 8 11.58 1.81 -3.49
N LEU A 9 10.55 1.28 -2.83
CA LEU A 9 10.33 -0.15 -2.68
C LEU A 9 9.16 -0.57 -3.57
N LEU A 10 9.41 -1.56 -4.41
CA LEU A 10 8.38 -2.23 -5.20
C LEU A 10 8.17 -3.62 -4.63
N GLN A 11 6.92 -3.94 -4.28
CA GLN A 11 6.53 -5.27 -3.83
C GLN A 11 5.33 -5.76 -4.62
N THR A 12 5.46 -6.92 -5.24
CA THR A 12 4.37 -7.58 -5.93
C THR A 12 3.58 -8.42 -4.93
N VAL A 13 2.25 -8.26 -4.96
CA VAL A 13 1.29 -9.00 -4.15
C VAL A 13 0.21 -9.54 -5.07
N GLU A 14 0.36 -10.80 -5.48
CA GLU A 14 -0.49 -11.45 -6.47
C GLU A 14 -0.60 -10.60 -7.76
N LYS A 15 -1.78 -10.04 -8.04
CA LYS A 15 -2.08 -9.27 -9.25
C LYS A 15 -1.74 -7.78 -9.12
N PHE A 16 -1.31 -7.34 -7.93
CA PHE A 16 -1.03 -5.94 -7.63
C PHE A 16 0.47 -5.70 -7.44
N SER A 17 0.93 -4.53 -7.87
CA SER A 17 2.25 -4.00 -7.51
C SER A 17 2.07 -2.81 -6.59
N ILE A 18 2.72 -2.84 -5.44
CA ILE A 18 2.70 -1.75 -4.46
C ILE A 18 4.01 -1.00 -4.57
N CYS A 19 3.90 0.31 -4.81
CA CYS A 19 5.02 1.23 -4.89
C CYS A 19 5.04 2.10 -3.64
N TYR A 20 6.12 2.02 -2.86
CA TYR A 20 6.31 2.84 -1.68
C TYR A 20 7.53 3.74 -1.85
N LEU A 21 7.26 5.05 -1.97
CA LEU A 21 8.26 6.11 -2.01
C LEU A 21 8.49 6.62 -0.59
N PHE A 22 9.74 6.60 -0.12
CA PHE A 22 10.09 6.98 1.25
C PHE A 22 11.45 7.68 1.33
N LYS A 23 11.67 8.41 2.43
CA LYS A 23 12.97 8.95 2.83
C LYS A 23 13.36 8.34 4.18
N GLY A 24 14.64 8.05 4.38
CA GLY A 24 15.16 7.51 5.64
C GLY A 24 15.56 6.02 5.56
N GLN A 25 15.39 5.27 6.65
CA GLN A 25 15.95 3.92 6.77
C GLN A 25 15.17 2.86 5.98
N THR A 26 15.85 2.19 5.05
CA THR A 26 15.26 1.12 4.20
C THR A 26 14.69 -0.04 5.00
N TYR A 27 15.30 -0.40 6.13
CA TYR A 27 14.81 -1.50 6.98
C TYR A 27 13.40 -1.22 7.52
N ILE A 28 13.21 -0.03 8.10
CA ILE A 28 11.90 0.41 8.62
C ILE A 28 10.88 0.51 7.49
N ALA A 29 11.28 1.04 6.33
CA ALA A 29 10.41 1.14 5.17
C ALA A 29 9.95 -0.24 4.66
N LYS A 30 10.86 -1.22 4.62
CA LYS A 30 10.53 -2.62 4.29
C LYS A 30 9.58 -3.22 5.32
N GLN A 31 9.80 -3.00 6.62
CA GLN A 31 8.88 -3.51 7.66
C GLN A 31 7.46 -2.94 7.51
N LYS A 32 7.33 -1.61 7.33
CA LYS A 32 6.03 -0.97 7.11
C LYS A 32 5.35 -1.49 5.84
N LEU A 33 6.10 -1.64 4.74
CA LEU A 33 5.57 -2.18 3.49
C LEU A 33 5.11 -3.63 3.65
N THR A 34 5.91 -4.50 4.27
CA THR A 34 5.54 -5.89 4.56
C THR A 34 4.27 -5.94 5.40
N GLN A 35 4.20 -5.17 6.50
CA GLN A 35 3.02 -5.10 7.35
C GLN A 35 1.78 -4.65 6.57
N PHE A 36 1.91 -3.64 5.71
CA PHE A 36 0.83 -3.18 4.84
C PHE A 36 0.36 -4.30 3.91
N THR A 37 1.28 -4.96 3.21
CA THR A 37 0.96 -6.04 2.26
C THR A 37 0.28 -7.24 2.94
N GLU A 38 0.66 -7.56 4.18
CA GLU A 38 -0.01 -8.62 4.93
C GLU A 38 -1.40 -8.21 5.38
N LYS A 39 -1.57 -7.00 5.92
CA LYS A 39 -2.85 -6.53 6.44
C LYS A 39 -3.88 -6.33 5.33
N ILE A 40 -3.50 -5.82 4.16
CA ILE A 40 -4.42 -5.72 3.01
C ILE A 40 -4.92 -7.10 2.57
N LYS A 41 -4.06 -8.13 2.59
CA LYS A 41 -4.45 -9.50 2.21
C LYS A 41 -5.36 -10.15 3.25
N LYS A 42 -5.06 -9.95 4.53
CA LYS A 42 -5.83 -10.51 5.66
C LYS A 42 -7.18 -9.81 5.83
N ASN A 43 -7.29 -8.54 5.46
CA ASN A 43 -8.54 -7.80 5.49
C ASN A 43 -9.43 -8.17 4.29
N THR A 44 -10.41 -9.04 4.54
CA THR A 44 -11.31 -9.54 3.49
C THR A 44 -12.12 -8.44 2.80
N SER A 45 -12.44 -7.34 3.48
CA SER A 45 -13.18 -6.22 2.87
C SER A 45 -12.28 -5.48 1.87
N ILE A 46 -11.08 -5.06 2.30
CA ILE A 46 -10.11 -4.37 1.43
C ILE A 46 -9.75 -5.26 0.24
N TRP A 47 -9.38 -6.53 0.50
CA TRP A 47 -8.92 -7.44 -0.55
C TRP A 47 -10.01 -7.75 -1.59
N LYS A 48 -11.25 -7.96 -1.15
CA LYS A 48 -12.38 -8.20 -2.06
C LYS A 48 -12.66 -6.97 -2.93
N THR A 49 -12.63 -5.77 -2.35
CA THR A 49 -12.84 -4.55 -3.11
C THR A 49 -11.74 -4.36 -4.15
N LEU A 50 -10.46 -4.48 -3.78
CA LEU A 50 -9.36 -4.35 -4.74
C LEU A 50 -9.49 -5.35 -5.90
N ASN A 51 -9.84 -6.61 -5.63
CA ASN A 51 -10.07 -7.61 -6.67
C ASN A 51 -11.28 -7.28 -7.56
N PHE A 52 -12.37 -6.74 -7.00
CA PHE A 52 -13.53 -6.31 -7.79
C PHE A 52 -13.15 -5.19 -8.77
N TYR A 53 -12.42 -4.18 -8.31
CA TYR A 53 -11.95 -3.07 -9.16
C TYR A 53 -10.97 -3.56 -10.23
N TYR A 54 -10.05 -4.45 -9.88
CA TYR A 54 -9.15 -5.11 -10.83
C TYR A 54 -9.92 -5.84 -11.94
N ASN A 55 -10.88 -6.69 -11.57
CA ASN A 55 -11.66 -7.49 -12.51
C ASN A 55 -12.60 -6.64 -13.39
N THR A 56 -12.97 -5.45 -12.94
CA THR A 56 -13.84 -4.52 -13.69
C THR A 56 -13.04 -3.44 -14.43
N SER A 57 -11.70 -3.49 -14.38
CA SER A 57 -10.80 -2.48 -14.94
C SER A 57 -11.12 -1.06 -14.49
N ARG A 58 -11.59 -0.92 -13.25
CA ARG A 58 -11.92 0.37 -12.64
C ARG A 58 -10.81 0.84 -11.74
N VAL A 59 -10.61 2.16 -11.71
CA VAL A 59 -9.73 2.80 -10.73
C VAL A 59 -10.51 2.92 -9.42
N VAL A 60 -9.92 2.42 -8.34
CA VAL A 60 -10.40 2.68 -6.97
C VAL A 60 -9.76 3.97 -6.47
N LYS A 61 -10.55 4.87 -5.89
CA LYS A 61 -10.00 6.01 -5.15
C LYS A 61 -10.04 5.72 -3.67
N LEU A 62 -9.25 6.45 -2.90
CA LEU A 62 -9.17 6.27 -1.46
C LEU A 62 -10.52 6.56 -0.77
N GLU A 63 -11.26 7.54 -1.29
CA GLU A 63 -12.63 7.91 -0.87
C GLU A 63 -13.63 6.74 -1.00
N ASP A 64 -13.40 5.82 -1.95
CA ASP A 64 -14.26 4.65 -2.18
C ASP A 64 -13.94 3.49 -1.22
N LEU A 65 -12.84 3.59 -0.47
CA LEU A 65 -12.35 2.52 0.41
C LEU A 65 -11.79 3.07 1.74
N PRO A 66 -12.64 3.60 2.65
CA PRO A 66 -12.20 4.17 3.93
C PRO A 66 -11.38 3.21 4.80
N ALA A 67 -11.64 1.90 4.70
CA ALA A 67 -10.85 0.89 5.41
C ALA A 67 -9.38 0.86 4.96
N LEU A 68 -9.10 1.17 3.69
CA LEU A 68 -7.74 1.28 3.17
C LEU A 68 -7.07 2.55 3.68
N GLU A 69 -7.79 3.67 3.74
CA GLU A 69 -7.27 4.93 4.31
C GLU A 69 -6.88 4.78 5.77
N SER A 70 -7.75 4.15 6.57
CA SER A 70 -7.47 3.88 7.97
C SER A 70 -6.22 3.01 8.13
N LEU A 71 -6.06 2.00 7.26
CA LEU A 71 -4.89 1.11 7.29
C LEU A 71 -3.59 1.82 6.89
N ILE A 72 -3.64 2.69 5.87
CA ILE A 72 -2.49 3.51 5.46
C ILE A 72 -2.08 4.43 6.61
N SER A 73 -3.05 5.08 7.25
CA SER A 73 -2.82 6.00 8.36
C SER A 73 -2.19 5.29 9.56
N GLU A 74 -2.69 4.11 9.92
CA GLU A 74 -2.16 3.30 11.02
C GLU A 74 -0.69 2.90 10.82
N ILE A 75 -0.28 2.61 9.58
CA ILE A 75 1.06 2.06 9.31
C ILE A 75 2.08 3.16 9.02
N PHE A 76 1.70 4.17 8.25
CA PHE A 76 2.66 5.12 7.67
C PHE A 76 2.64 6.49 8.34
N ILE A 77 1.56 6.87 9.03
CA ILE A 77 1.38 8.21 9.61
C ILE A 77 1.48 8.19 11.14
N GLN A 78 0.88 7.18 11.79
CA GLN A 78 1.08 6.90 13.21
C GLN A 78 2.47 6.30 13.47
#